data_AF-A0A4C1ZV41-F1
#
_entry.id   AF-A0A4C1ZV41-F1
#
_cell.length_a   1.000
_cell.length_b   1.000
_cell.length_c   1.000
_cell.angle_alpha   90.00
_cell.angle_beta   90.00
_cell.angle_gamma   90.00
#
_symmetry.space_group_name_H-M   'P 1'
#
loop_
_entity.id
_entity.type
_entity.pdbx_description
1 polymer ?
#
loop_
_entity_poly.entity_id
_entity_poly.type
_entity_poly.pdbx_seq_one_letter_code
_entity_poly.pdbx_strand_id
1 'polypeptide(L)'
;MSDYRLEELEKALTSIKWDVIGLCEVRRLGEEIREYSEYIFYFYGKTQGRYGVGFLVKKYLLMETRNEMLGNRKDNKQKIASISKKFQESIRKHRKEERLSVLREQIEKTGGINKGLKQLIEYTQWIPNMKTKSEKNKNEKLTAKRLSIAKVATDFYKKLYTETDSTLPAEEEKEIYEEEIPCLLKLEVIKAIQSQKSGKALGDDKILYEILKQSSIEICRFVTSLFNEILVTEQIPTQWTKSTIILLHKRVTKTK
;
A
#
# COMPACT_ATOMS: atom_id res chain seq x y z
N MET A 1 1.16 30.77 3.88
CA MET A 1 1.97 30.43 5.07
C MET A 1 3.30 31.13 4.92
N SER A 2 3.63 32.03 5.84
CA SER A 2 4.76 32.97 5.74
C SER A 2 6.13 32.28 5.72
N ASP A 3 7.06 32.83 4.95
CA ASP A 3 8.47 32.39 4.88
C ASP A 3 9.22 32.45 6.22
N TYR A 4 8.66 33.10 7.24
CA TYR A 4 9.19 33.16 8.60
C TYR A 4 9.64 31.82 9.20
N ARG A 5 8.88 30.73 8.95
CA ARG A 5 9.24 29.38 9.44
C ARG A 5 10.45 28.78 8.72
N LEU A 6 10.67 29.19 7.47
CA LEU A 6 11.83 28.76 6.71
C LEU A 6 13.09 29.52 7.17
N GLU A 7 12.97 30.83 7.43
CA GLU A 7 14.06 31.62 8.03
C GLU A 7 14.46 31.10 9.42
N GLU A 8 13.49 30.67 10.24
CA GLU A 8 13.75 30.02 11.54
C GLU A 8 14.57 28.74 11.36
N LEU A 9 14.23 27.92 10.37
CA LEU A 9 14.98 26.71 10.02
C LEU A 9 16.39 27.07 9.52
N GLU A 10 16.54 28.05 8.63
CA GLU A 10 17.84 28.48 8.10
C GLU A 10 18.80 28.94 9.21
N LYS A 11 18.28 29.70 10.20
CA LYS A 11 19.05 30.11 11.38
C LYS A 11 19.46 28.94 12.25
N ALA A 12 18.57 27.96 12.46
CA ALA A 12 18.92 26.75 13.21
C ALA A 12 20.00 25.93 12.49
N LEU A 13 19.91 25.87 11.16
CA LEU A 13 20.84 25.14 10.31
C LEU A 13 22.21 25.80 10.14
N THR A 14 22.38 27.07 10.52
CA THR A 14 23.66 27.79 10.38
C THR A 14 24.75 27.19 11.27
N SER A 15 24.35 26.59 12.41
CA SER A 15 25.27 25.95 13.37
C SER A 15 25.61 24.49 13.01
N ILE A 16 24.95 23.91 12.02
CA ILE A 16 25.06 22.50 11.68
C ILE A 16 25.78 22.36 10.34
N LYS A 17 26.81 21.52 10.29
CA LYS A 17 27.42 21.13 9.01
C LYS A 17 26.54 20.08 8.32
N TRP A 18 26.00 20.41 7.15
CA TRP A 18 25.14 19.49 6.42
C TRP A 18 25.27 19.63 4.90
N ASP A 19 25.13 18.49 4.22
CA ASP A 19 25.10 18.37 2.76
C ASP A 19 23.66 18.11 2.27
N VAL A 20 22.95 17.21 2.97
CA VAL A 20 21.55 16.85 2.75
C VAL A 20 20.85 16.70 4.09
N ILE A 21 19.66 17.27 4.23
CA ILE A 21 18.82 17.15 5.43
C ILE A 21 17.44 16.66 5.06
N GLY A 22 16.97 15.62 5.76
CA GLY A 22 15.57 15.19 5.71
C GLY A 22 14.72 15.95 6.73
N LEU A 23 13.55 16.41 6.33
CA LEU A 23 12.55 17.04 7.17
C LEU A 23 11.34 16.14 7.30
N CYS A 24 11.03 15.75 8.54
CA CYS A 24 9.76 15.13 8.90
C CYS A 24 8.74 16.22 9.25
N GLU A 25 7.48 15.99 8.90
CA GLU A 25 6.35 16.88 9.22
C GLU A 25 6.38 18.28 8.57
N VAL A 26 6.72 18.33 7.28
CA VAL A 26 6.60 19.56 6.51
C VAL A 26 5.12 19.94 6.37
N ARG A 27 4.68 21.00 7.05
CA ARG A 27 3.27 21.46 7.03
C ARG A 27 2.91 22.24 5.75
N ARG A 28 3.37 21.77 4.59
CA ARG A 28 3.07 22.34 3.26
C ARG A 28 2.24 21.33 2.47
N LEU A 29 1.26 21.83 1.71
CA LEU A 29 0.41 21.02 0.84
C LEU A 29 0.97 21.05 -0.58
N GLY A 30 0.92 19.90 -1.26
CA GLY A 30 1.39 19.72 -2.63
C GLY A 30 2.77 19.09 -2.72
N GLU A 31 3.24 18.97 -3.95
CA GLU A 31 4.59 18.54 -4.31
C GLU A 31 5.26 19.69 -5.04
N GLU A 32 6.32 20.24 -4.46
CA GLU A 32 7.03 21.37 -5.05
C GLU A 32 8.54 21.26 -4.79
N ILE A 33 9.32 21.66 -5.79
CA ILE A 33 10.75 21.91 -5.66
C ILE A 33 10.94 23.42 -5.67
N ARG A 34 11.51 23.96 -4.59
CA ARG A 34 11.90 25.37 -4.50
C ARG A 34 13.41 25.49 -4.51
N GLU A 35 13.90 26.40 -5.32
CA GLU A 35 15.32 26.72 -5.39
C GLU A 35 15.62 28.01 -4.63
N TYR A 36 16.53 27.92 -3.67
CA TYR A 36 17.09 29.06 -2.93
C TYR A 36 18.53 29.32 -3.37
N SER A 37 19.16 30.38 -2.85
CA SER A 37 20.52 30.78 -3.27
C SER A 37 21.55 29.66 -3.05
N GLU A 38 21.53 29.01 -1.89
CA GLU A 38 22.54 28.00 -1.52
C GLU A 38 22.07 26.55 -1.58
N TYR A 39 20.76 26.31 -1.63
CA TYR A 39 20.19 24.96 -1.52
C TYR A 39 18.90 24.81 -2.32
N ILE A 40 18.51 23.57 -2.57
CA ILE A 40 17.22 23.20 -3.14
C ILE A 40 16.41 22.54 -2.04
N PHE A 41 15.14 22.92 -1.93
CA PHE A 41 14.18 22.36 -0.99
C PHE A 41 13.07 21.65 -1.75
N TYR A 42 12.96 20.34 -1.57
CA TYR A 42 11.81 19.57 -2.04
C TYR A 42 10.87 19.29 -0.88
N PHE A 43 9.57 19.38 -1.11
CA PHE A 43 8.58 18.88 -0.18
C PHE A 43 7.42 18.19 -0.88
N TYR A 44 6.81 17.27 -0.13
CA TYR A 44 5.63 16.53 -0.51
C TYR A 44 4.66 16.47 0.68
N GLY A 45 3.42 16.94 0.51
CA GLY A 45 2.38 16.83 1.52
C GLY A 45 1.00 16.64 0.91
N LYS A 46 0.32 15.54 1.29
CA LYS A 46 -1.03 15.21 0.82
C LYS A 46 -2.13 16.01 1.52
N THR A 47 -1.92 16.41 2.77
CA THR A 47 -2.95 17.00 3.64
C THR A 47 -2.39 18.25 4.32
N GLN A 48 -3.16 19.34 4.35
CA GLN A 48 -2.70 20.61 4.92
C GLN A 48 -2.39 20.41 6.42
N GLY A 49 -1.12 20.51 6.79
CA GLY A 49 -0.65 20.44 8.18
C GLY A 49 -0.35 19.05 8.74
N ARG A 50 -0.50 17.95 7.97
CA ARG A 50 -0.15 16.58 8.42
C ARG A 50 0.55 15.78 7.33
N TYR A 51 1.45 14.87 7.74
CA TYR A 51 2.12 13.87 6.88
C TYR A 51 2.99 14.42 5.75
N GLY A 52 3.39 15.69 5.80
CA GLY A 52 4.34 16.19 4.83
C GLY A 52 5.76 15.78 5.16
N VAL A 53 6.55 15.53 4.12
CA VAL A 53 7.97 15.21 4.19
C VAL A 53 8.71 16.10 3.20
N GLY A 54 9.96 16.42 3.49
CA GLY A 54 10.79 17.18 2.57
C GLY A 54 12.26 16.92 2.79
N PHE A 55 13.09 17.46 1.91
CA PHE A 55 14.52 17.42 2.09
C PHE A 55 15.18 18.66 1.49
N LEU A 56 16.29 19.08 2.09
CA LEU A 56 17.16 20.15 1.62
C LEU A 56 18.45 19.55 1.07
N VAL A 57 18.95 20.07 -0.06
CA VAL A 57 20.22 19.68 -0.69
C VAL A 57 21.01 20.93 -1.03
N LYS A 58 22.27 21.04 -0.60
CA LYS A 58 23.12 22.17 -1.00
C LYS A 58 23.37 22.17 -2.51
N LYS A 59 23.32 23.35 -3.14
CA LYS A 59 23.42 23.49 -4.61
C LYS A 59 24.79 23.08 -5.16
N TYR A 60 25.89 23.22 -4.40
CA TYR A 60 27.21 22.82 -4.88
C TYR A 60 27.29 21.32 -5.20
N LEU A 61 26.61 20.46 -4.43
CA LEU A 61 26.51 19.01 -4.71
C LEU A 61 25.90 18.75 -6.10
N LEU A 62 24.90 19.55 -6.46
CA LEU A 62 24.20 19.41 -7.74
C LEU A 62 25.00 20.02 -8.89
N MET A 63 25.78 21.09 -8.66
CA MET A 63 26.66 21.68 -9.66
C MET A 63 27.87 20.80 -9.97
N GLU A 64 28.51 20.21 -8.95
CA GLU A 64 29.56 19.20 -9.13
C GLU A 64 29.04 18.01 -9.94
N THR A 65 27.88 17.47 -9.55
CA THR A 65 27.24 16.36 -10.25
C THR A 65 26.83 16.75 -11.69
N ARG A 66 26.33 17.97 -11.92
CA ARG A 66 25.89 18.46 -13.24
C ARG A 66 27.06 18.71 -14.20
N ASN A 67 28.19 19.22 -13.70
CA ASN A 67 29.42 19.40 -14.46
C ASN A 67 30.08 18.05 -14.81
N GLU A 68 30.04 17.05 -13.92
CA GLU A 68 30.46 15.67 -14.25
C GLU A 68 29.50 14.99 -15.26
N MET A 69 28.19 15.26 -15.17
CA MET A 69 27.14 14.65 -16.00
C MET A 69 27.13 15.11 -17.46
N LEU A 70 27.51 16.36 -17.75
CA LEU A 70 27.50 16.93 -19.09
C LEU A 70 28.67 16.47 -19.97
N GLY A 71 29.82 16.13 -19.38
CA GLY A 71 31.02 15.72 -20.12
C GLY A 71 31.09 14.24 -20.53
N ASN A 72 30.42 13.32 -19.81
CA ASN A 72 30.80 11.89 -19.86
C ASN A 72 29.64 10.90 -19.65
N ARG A 73 28.59 10.97 -20.50
CA ARG A 73 27.38 10.12 -20.37
C ARG A 73 27.65 8.60 -20.30
N LYS A 74 28.70 8.09 -20.98
CA LYS A 74 29.05 6.65 -20.93
C LYS A 74 29.74 6.26 -19.61
N ASP A 75 30.70 7.04 -19.16
CA ASP A 75 31.42 6.79 -17.89
C ASP A 75 30.50 6.97 -16.68
N ASN A 76 29.56 7.91 -16.74
CA ASN A 76 28.58 8.11 -15.67
C ASN A 76 27.60 6.94 -15.56
N LYS A 77 27.21 6.31 -16.67
CA LYS A 77 26.40 5.08 -16.62
C LYS A 77 27.14 3.95 -15.92
N GLN A 78 28.46 3.82 -16.15
CA GLN A 78 29.30 2.81 -15.50
C GLN A 78 29.53 3.14 -14.01
N LYS A 79 29.76 4.41 -13.66
CA LYS A 79 29.84 4.89 -12.26
C LYS A 79 28.52 4.67 -11.50
N ILE A 80 27.38 5.00 -12.10
CA ILE A 80 26.06 4.75 -11.49
C ILE A 80 25.83 3.25 -11.27
N ALA A 81 26.21 2.41 -12.25
CA ALA A 81 26.12 0.97 -12.12
C ALA A 81 27.02 0.43 -10.99
N SER A 82 28.24 0.94 -10.85
CA SER A 82 29.17 0.52 -9.80
C SER A 82 28.72 0.98 -8.41
N ILE A 83 28.19 2.20 -8.28
CA ILE A 83 27.59 2.71 -7.03
C ILE A 83 26.35 1.90 -6.67
N SER A 84 25.46 1.64 -7.63
CA SER A 84 24.27 0.81 -7.41
C SER A 84 24.65 -0.60 -6.96
N LYS A 85 25.73 -1.16 -7.51
CA LYS A 85 26.27 -2.47 -7.10
C LYS A 85 26.76 -2.44 -5.65
N LYS A 86 27.57 -1.44 -5.27
CA LYS A 86 28.02 -1.24 -3.88
C LYS A 86 26.86 -1.05 -2.91
N PHE A 87 25.83 -0.29 -3.30
CA PHE A 87 24.63 -0.08 -2.50
C PHE A 87 23.85 -1.37 -2.30
N GLN A 88 23.64 -2.14 -3.37
CA GLN A 88 23.00 -3.46 -3.28
C GLN A 88 23.79 -4.44 -2.42
N GLU A 89 25.13 -4.43 -2.50
CA GLU A 89 26.02 -5.23 -1.64
C GLU A 89 25.87 -4.84 -0.17
N SER A 90 25.83 -3.53 0.14
CA SER A 90 25.60 -3.02 1.49
C SER A 90 24.23 -3.43 2.02
N ILE A 91 23.16 -3.30 1.23
CA ILE A 91 21.81 -3.78 1.60
C ILE A 91 21.81 -5.28 1.87
N ARG A 92 22.44 -6.08 1.00
CA ARG A 92 22.54 -7.54 1.18
C ARG A 92 23.26 -7.88 2.48
N LYS A 93 24.35 -7.17 2.79
CA LYS A 93 25.11 -7.32 4.03
C LYS A 93 24.26 -6.96 5.25
N HIS A 94 23.60 -5.80 5.24
CA HIS A 94 22.74 -5.34 6.32
C HIS A 94 21.59 -6.32 6.60
N ARG A 95 20.85 -6.73 5.56
CA ARG A 95 19.77 -7.74 5.70
C ARG A 95 20.27 -9.06 6.26
N LYS A 96 21.49 -9.48 5.90
CA LYS A 96 22.10 -10.70 6.44
C LYS A 96 22.41 -10.54 7.93
N GLU A 97 22.97 -9.40 8.33
CA GLU A 97 23.30 -9.09 9.72
C GLU A 97 22.03 -9.02 10.59
N GLU A 98 21.00 -8.32 10.11
CA GLU A 98 19.70 -8.23 10.78
C GLU A 98 19.03 -9.62 10.90
N ARG A 99 19.05 -10.42 9.83
CA ARG A 99 18.55 -11.79 9.86
C ARG A 99 19.27 -12.65 10.91
N LEU A 100 20.59 -12.53 10.99
CA LEU A 100 21.39 -13.28 11.98
C LEU A 100 21.12 -12.79 13.41
N SER A 101 20.95 -11.49 13.61
CA SER A 101 20.60 -10.90 14.90
C SER A 101 19.27 -11.45 15.43
N VAL A 102 18.21 -11.42 14.61
CA VAL A 102 16.88 -11.94 14.99
C VAL A 102 16.94 -13.44 15.30
N LEU A 103 17.70 -14.22 14.52
CA LEU A 103 17.85 -15.65 14.79
C LEU A 103 18.61 -15.92 16.10
N ARG A 104 19.71 -15.20 16.36
CA ARG A 104 20.46 -15.34 17.63
C ARG A 104 19.60 -15.02 18.83
N GLU A 105 18.89 -13.90 18.80
CA GLU A 105 18.02 -13.47 19.88
C GLU A 105 16.95 -14.53 20.20
N GLN A 106 16.36 -15.14 19.17
CA GLN A 106 15.32 -16.16 19.36
C GLN A 106 15.89 -17.50 19.85
N ILE A 107 17.12 -17.86 19.45
CA ILE A 107 17.84 -19.01 19.99
C ILE A 107 18.13 -18.80 21.47
N GLU A 108 18.62 -17.62 21.87
CA GLU A 108 18.91 -17.29 23.28
C GLU A 108 17.63 -17.31 24.13
N LYS A 109 16.52 -16.76 23.62
CA LYS A 109 15.25 -16.67 24.37
C LYS A 109 14.48 -17.99 24.46
N THR A 110 14.48 -18.79 23.41
CA THR A 110 13.56 -19.94 23.30
C THR A 110 14.23 -21.26 22.94
N GLY A 111 15.55 -21.27 22.71
CA GLY A 111 16.30 -22.45 22.26
C GLY A 111 15.95 -22.91 20.84
N GLY A 112 15.09 -22.17 20.12
CA GLY A 112 14.48 -22.62 18.88
C GLY A 112 14.51 -21.58 17.76
N ILE A 113 14.88 -22.02 16.56
CA ILE A 113 15.08 -21.17 15.38
C ILE A 113 13.75 -20.81 14.70
N ASN A 114 12.70 -21.61 14.91
CA ASN A 114 11.42 -21.51 14.20
C ASN A 114 10.66 -20.20 14.46
N LYS A 115 10.77 -19.61 15.67
CA LYS A 115 10.12 -18.33 15.98
C LYS A 115 10.80 -17.17 15.24
N GLY A 116 12.13 -17.14 15.21
CA GLY A 116 12.89 -16.16 14.42
C GLY A 116 12.64 -16.29 12.92
N LEU A 117 12.56 -17.52 12.39
CA LEU A 117 12.19 -17.72 10.99
C LEU A 117 10.80 -17.18 10.68
N LYS A 118 9.81 -17.37 11.57
CA LYS A 118 8.46 -16.79 11.39
C LYS A 118 8.47 -15.26 11.42
N GLN A 119 9.26 -14.65 12.29
CA GLN A 119 9.41 -13.20 12.38
C GLN A 119 10.10 -12.60 11.15
N LEU A 120 11.04 -13.35 10.56
CA LEU A 120 11.79 -12.97 9.35
C LEU A 120 11.06 -13.30 8.04
N ILE A 121 9.89 -13.94 8.10
CA ILE A 121 9.02 -14.04 6.94
C ILE A 121 8.41 -12.65 6.75
N GLU A 122 9.00 -11.85 5.86
CA GLU A 122 8.25 -10.81 5.18
C GLU A 122 7.01 -11.50 4.57
N TYR A 123 5.82 -10.90 4.65
CA TYR A 123 4.60 -11.45 4.06
C TYR A 123 4.73 -11.47 2.54
N THR A 124 5.34 -12.54 2.06
CA THR A 124 5.90 -12.65 0.73
C THR A 124 5.48 -14.03 0.24
N GLN A 125 4.17 -14.27 0.31
CA GLN A 125 3.50 -15.34 -0.44
C GLN A 125 3.46 -14.92 -1.90
N TRP A 126 4.63 -14.80 -2.53
CA TRP A 126 4.68 -14.41 -3.92
C TRP A 126 4.20 -15.56 -4.77
N ILE A 127 3.22 -15.31 -5.62
CA ILE A 127 2.96 -16.18 -6.75
C ILE A 127 4.20 -16.15 -7.66
N PRO A 128 4.85 -17.29 -7.93
CA PRO A 128 6.08 -17.31 -8.73
C PRO A 128 5.78 -16.93 -10.18
N ASN A 129 4.79 -17.62 -10.77
CA ASN A 129 4.39 -17.49 -12.15
C ASN A 129 2.86 -17.60 -12.25
N MET A 130 2.26 -16.90 -13.21
CA MET A 130 0.84 -17.07 -13.55
C MET A 130 0.69 -17.45 -15.01
N LYS A 131 -0.19 -18.42 -15.28
CA LYS A 131 -0.57 -18.80 -16.64
C LYS A 131 -1.49 -17.74 -17.21
N THR A 132 -1.20 -17.27 -18.42
CA THR A 132 -2.08 -16.38 -19.17
C THR A 132 -2.70 -17.16 -20.31
N LYS A 133 -4.03 -17.28 -20.33
CA LYS A 133 -4.75 -17.69 -21.54
C LYS A 133 -4.72 -16.50 -22.50
N SER A 134 -4.03 -16.66 -23.63
CA SER A 134 -4.16 -15.70 -24.73
C SER A 134 -5.34 -16.16 -25.57
N GLU A 135 -6.39 -15.34 -25.68
CA GLU A 135 -7.55 -15.63 -26.55
C GLU A 135 -7.12 -15.87 -28.02
N LYS A 136 -5.92 -15.43 -28.42
CA LYS A 136 -5.42 -15.56 -29.80
C LYS A 136 -4.44 -16.71 -30.03
N ASN A 137 -3.90 -17.36 -29.01
CA ASN A 137 -2.94 -18.47 -29.17
C ASN A 137 -3.19 -19.56 -28.13
N LYS A 138 -3.48 -20.79 -28.58
CA LYS A 138 -3.68 -22.00 -27.73
C LYS A 138 -2.49 -22.37 -26.84
N ASN A 139 -1.37 -21.64 -26.88
CA ASN A 139 -0.20 -21.90 -26.05
C ASN A 139 -0.26 -21.10 -24.74
N GLU A 140 -0.38 -21.83 -23.62
CA GLU A 140 -0.28 -21.27 -22.27
C GLU A 140 1.09 -20.62 -22.07
N LYS A 141 1.11 -19.29 -21.96
CA LYS A 141 2.33 -18.54 -21.63
C LYS A 141 2.41 -18.28 -20.13
N LEU A 142 3.57 -18.53 -19.53
CA LEU A 142 3.83 -18.22 -18.12
C LEU A 142 4.37 -16.79 -17.99
N THR A 143 3.85 -16.05 -17.02
CA THR A 143 4.33 -14.70 -16.68
C THR A 143 4.80 -14.64 -15.23
N ALA A 144 6.03 -14.18 -15.01
CA ALA A 144 6.60 -13.94 -13.68
C ALA A 144 6.61 -12.44 -13.30
N LYS A 145 6.32 -11.56 -14.25
CA LYS A 145 6.34 -10.09 -14.04
C LYS A 145 5.12 -9.66 -13.24
N ARG A 146 5.35 -8.92 -12.14
CA ARG A 146 4.30 -8.48 -11.19
C ARG A 146 3.19 -7.67 -11.84
N LEU A 147 3.57 -6.69 -12.65
CA LEU A 147 2.60 -5.86 -13.36
C LEU A 147 1.74 -6.69 -14.31
N SER A 148 2.32 -7.70 -14.96
CA SER A 148 1.59 -8.61 -15.84
C SER A 148 0.63 -9.52 -15.06
N ILE A 149 1.06 -10.03 -13.89
CA ILE A 149 0.21 -10.86 -13.03
C ILE A 149 -0.99 -10.05 -12.51
N ALA A 150 -0.75 -8.84 -12.01
CA ALA A 150 -1.81 -7.96 -11.52
C ALA A 150 -2.81 -7.60 -12.62
N LYS A 151 -2.33 -7.28 -13.83
CA LYS A 151 -3.19 -6.99 -14.99
C LYS A 151 -4.10 -8.17 -15.32
N VAL A 152 -3.54 -9.36 -15.45
CA VAL A 152 -4.33 -10.55 -15.82
C VAL A 152 -5.38 -10.87 -14.76
N ALA A 153 -5.07 -10.72 -13.47
CA ALA A 153 -6.07 -10.89 -12.41
C ALA A 153 -7.16 -9.81 -12.47
N THR A 154 -6.77 -8.56 -12.73
CA THR A 154 -7.71 -7.43 -12.87
C THR A 154 -8.64 -7.64 -14.05
N ASP A 155 -8.10 -8.01 -15.21
CA ASP A 155 -8.87 -8.24 -16.43
C ASP A 155 -9.84 -9.41 -16.26
N PHE A 156 -9.41 -10.48 -15.59
CA PHE A 156 -10.27 -11.62 -15.26
C PHE A 156 -11.47 -11.22 -14.41
N TYR A 157 -11.25 -10.53 -13.28
CA TYR A 157 -12.34 -10.13 -12.40
C TYR A 157 -13.22 -9.04 -13.02
N LYS A 158 -12.65 -8.11 -13.80
CA LYS A 158 -13.45 -7.17 -14.60
C LYS A 158 -14.41 -7.92 -15.50
N LYS A 159 -13.90 -8.86 -16.30
CA LYS A 159 -14.72 -9.71 -17.17
C LYS A 159 -15.81 -10.43 -16.38
N LEU A 160 -15.45 -11.09 -15.27
CA LEU A 160 -16.36 -11.83 -14.41
C LEU A 160 -17.52 -10.98 -13.86
N TYR A 161 -17.25 -9.73 -13.47
CA TYR A 161 -18.27 -8.83 -12.91
C TYR A 161 -19.00 -7.99 -13.97
N THR A 162 -18.53 -7.97 -15.22
CA THR A 162 -19.23 -7.31 -16.35
C THR A 162 -20.12 -8.26 -17.14
N GLU A 163 -19.85 -9.56 -17.11
CA GLU A 163 -20.70 -10.56 -17.75
C GLU A 163 -22.00 -10.68 -16.93
N THR A 164 -23.06 -10.05 -17.41
CA THR A 164 -24.42 -10.30 -16.93
C THR A 164 -24.78 -11.74 -17.30
N ASP A 165 -25.09 -12.56 -16.31
CA ASP A 165 -25.47 -13.96 -16.51
C ASP A 165 -26.76 -13.99 -17.34
N SER A 166 -26.65 -14.22 -18.65
CA SER A 166 -27.79 -14.36 -19.57
C SER A 166 -28.62 -15.63 -19.31
N THR A 167 -28.33 -16.34 -18.22
CA THR A 167 -29.03 -17.54 -17.73
C THR A 167 -29.98 -17.25 -16.58
N LEU A 168 -29.99 -16.02 -16.04
CA LEU A 168 -31.10 -15.61 -15.19
C LEU A 168 -32.38 -15.63 -16.05
N PRO A 169 -33.44 -16.35 -15.63
CA PRO A 169 -34.71 -16.27 -16.31
C PRO A 169 -35.07 -14.80 -16.43
N ALA A 170 -35.55 -14.37 -17.61
CA ALA A 170 -36.19 -13.06 -17.72
C ALA A 170 -37.22 -13.00 -16.58
N GLU A 171 -36.98 -12.12 -15.62
CA GLU A 171 -37.89 -11.94 -14.50
C GLU A 171 -39.23 -11.55 -15.13
N GLU A 172 -40.21 -12.46 -15.07
CA GLU A 172 -41.59 -12.12 -15.36
C GLU A 172 -41.90 -10.87 -14.54
N GLU A 173 -42.46 -9.83 -15.19
CA GLU A 173 -42.90 -8.60 -14.56
C GLU A 173 -43.90 -8.95 -13.44
N LYS A 174 -43.40 -9.25 -12.25
CA LYS A 174 -44.21 -9.36 -11.05
C LYS A 174 -44.75 -7.97 -10.77
N GLU A 175 -46.05 -7.87 -10.52
CA GLU A 175 -46.65 -6.66 -9.94
C GLU A 175 -45.76 -6.20 -8.78
N ILE A 176 -45.10 -5.07 -8.97
CA ILE A 176 -44.25 -4.45 -7.96
C ILE A 176 -45.22 -3.89 -6.92
N TYR A 177 -45.49 -4.67 -5.88
CA TYR A 177 -46.00 -4.10 -4.64
C TYR A 177 -44.87 -3.24 -4.08
N GLU A 178 -45.07 -1.93 -4.00
CA GLU A 178 -44.16 -0.99 -3.32
C GLU A 178 -44.16 -1.31 -1.81
N GLU A 179 -43.52 -2.40 -1.42
CA GLU A 179 -43.17 -2.61 -0.01
C GLU A 179 -42.03 -1.66 0.33
N GLU A 180 -42.30 -0.69 1.21
CA GLU A 180 -41.27 0.17 1.77
C GLU A 180 -40.23 -0.68 2.50
N ILE A 181 -38.99 -0.65 2.02
CA ILE A 181 -37.89 -1.40 2.63
C ILE A 181 -37.67 -0.85 4.05
N PRO A 182 -37.83 -1.69 5.10
CA PRO A 182 -37.67 -1.21 6.47
C PRO A 182 -36.21 -0.80 6.72
N CYS A 183 -36.04 0.29 7.45
CA CYS A 183 -34.73 0.75 7.89
C CYS A 183 -34.06 -0.28 8.82
N LEU A 184 -32.75 -0.45 8.68
CA LEU A 184 -31.96 -1.34 9.52
C LEU A 184 -31.90 -0.83 10.96
N LEU A 185 -32.10 -1.75 11.90
CA LEU A 185 -32.08 -1.49 13.33
C LEU A 185 -30.66 -1.59 13.89
N LYS A 186 -30.35 -0.74 14.87
CA LYS A 186 -29.08 -0.77 15.61
C LYS A 186 -28.75 -2.15 16.19
N LEU A 187 -29.76 -2.84 16.71
CA LEU A 187 -29.61 -4.18 17.30
C LEU A 187 -29.23 -5.23 16.25
N GLU A 188 -29.74 -5.13 15.02
CA GLU A 188 -29.38 -6.03 13.92
C GLU A 188 -27.92 -5.84 13.54
N VAL A 189 -27.49 -4.58 13.43
CA VAL A 189 -26.09 -4.23 13.14
C VAL A 189 -25.15 -4.77 14.24
N ILE A 190 -25.50 -4.59 15.52
CA ILE A 190 -24.70 -5.12 16.63
C ILE A 190 -24.60 -6.65 16.55
N LYS A 191 -25.72 -7.35 16.33
CA LYS A 191 -25.73 -8.81 16.18
C LYS A 191 -24.86 -9.26 14.99
N ALA A 192 -24.92 -8.54 13.88
CA ALA A 192 -24.13 -8.85 12.68
C ALA A 192 -22.61 -8.62 12.88
N ILE A 193 -22.23 -7.60 13.64
CA ILE A 193 -20.82 -7.35 14.00
C ILE A 193 -20.33 -8.45 14.96
N GLN A 194 -21.13 -8.80 15.97
CA GLN A 194 -20.75 -9.82 16.96
C GLN A 194 -20.63 -11.23 16.36
N SER A 195 -21.43 -11.56 15.34
CA SER A 195 -21.41 -12.86 14.68
C SER A 195 -20.18 -13.12 13.79
N GLN A 196 -19.39 -12.08 13.48
CA GLN A 196 -18.17 -12.23 12.67
C GLN A 196 -17.18 -13.21 13.30
N LYS A 197 -16.37 -13.91 12.51
CA LYS A 197 -15.33 -14.81 13.04
C LYS A 197 -14.05 -14.03 13.34
N SER A 198 -13.42 -14.30 14.48
CA SER A 198 -12.12 -13.71 14.86
C SER A 198 -10.97 -14.32 14.06
N GLY A 199 -9.83 -13.63 13.98
CA GLY A 199 -8.64 -14.09 13.26
C GLY A 199 -8.79 -14.18 11.74
N LYS A 200 -9.71 -13.41 11.15
CA LYS A 200 -9.87 -13.29 9.70
C LYS A 200 -8.88 -12.26 9.12
N ALA A 201 -8.67 -12.32 7.80
CA ALA A 201 -7.74 -11.44 7.11
C ALA A 201 -8.22 -9.98 7.20
N LEU A 202 -7.33 -9.06 7.51
CA LEU A 202 -7.63 -7.64 7.64
C LEU A 202 -7.96 -7.03 6.27
N GLY A 203 -8.89 -6.08 6.26
CA GLY A 203 -9.13 -5.22 5.11
C GLY A 203 -7.99 -4.22 4.90
N ASP A 204 -8.13 -3.38 3.87
CA ASP A 204 -7.14 -2.34 3.55
C ASP A 204 -7.02 -1.28 4.65
N ASP A 205 -8.07 -1.12 5.45
CA ASP A 205 -8.13 -0.26 6.64
C ASP A 205 -7.31 -0.79 7.83
N LYS A 206 -6.89 -2.06 7.78
CA LYS A 206 -6.14 -2.78 8.82
C LYS A 206 -6.87 -2.86 10.16
N ILE A 207 -8.20 -2.76 10.17
CA ILE A 207 -9.00 -2.87 11.40
C ILE A 207 -9.21 -4.35 11.75
N LEU A 208 -8.87 -4.73 12.98
CA LEU A 208 -9.08 -6.08 13.49
C LEU A 208 -10.57 -6.32 13.77
N TYR A 209 -11.05 -7.53 13.45
CA TYR A 209 -12.41 -7.95 13.76
C TYR A 209 -12.67 -7.98 15.28
N GLU A 210 -11.64 -8.25 16.08
CA GLU A 210 -11.71 -8.21 17.54
C GLU A 210 -11.98 -6.79 18.04
N ILE A 211 -11.31 -5.80 17.46
CA ILE A 211 -11.51 -4.38 17.79
C ILE A 211 -12.93 -3.96 17.38
N LEU A 212 -13.37 -4.36 16.18
CA LEU A 212 -14.70 -4.03 15.67
C LEU A 212 -15.82 -4.61 16.58
N LYS A 213 -15.63 -5.82 17.09
CA LYS A 213 -16.57 -6.44 18.04
C LYS A 213 -16.60 -5.71 19.37
N GLN A 214 -15.44 -5.36 19.93
CA GLN A 214 -15.35 -4.65 21.20
C GLN A 214 -15.97 -3.25 21.13
N SER A 215 -15.78 -2.57 19.99
CA SER A 215 -16.32 -1.22 19.74
C SER A 215 -17.68 -1.22 19.02
N SER A 216 -18.38 -2.36 19.03
CA SER A 216 -19.62 -2.55 18.26
C SER A 216 -20.73 -1.59 18.69
N ILE A 217 -20.76 -1.20 19.96
CA ILE A 217 -21.77 -0.28 20.51
C ILE A 217 -21.53 1.15 20.00
N GLU A 218 -20.28 1.60 20.01
CA GLU A 218 -19.88 2.95 19.59
C GLU A 218 -19.98 3.11 18.07
N ILE A 219 -19.56 2.10 17.31
CA ILE A 219 -19.52 2.12 15.85
C ILE A 219 -20.90 1.89 15.24
N CYS A 220 -21.78 1.13 15.91
CA CYS A 220 -23.13 0.81 15.46
C CYS A 220 -23.91 2.05 14.97
N ARG A 221 -23.81 3.17 15.69
CA ARG A 221 -24.51 4.41 15.32
C ARG A 221 -24.14 4.87 13.91
N PHE A 222 -22.85 4.90 13.60
CA PHE A 222 -22.35 5.37 12.31
C PHE A 222 -22.68 4.37 11.20
N VAL A 223 -22.49 3.08 11.47
CA VAL A 223 -22.75 2.01 10.49
C VAL A 223 -24.23 1.94 10.13
N THR A 224 -25.13 2.00 11.13
CA THR A 224 -26.58 2.00 10.89
C THR A 224 -27.02 3.20 10.07
N SER A 225 -26.50 4.39 10.39
CA SER A 225 -26.80 5.61 9.64
C SER A 225 -26.36 5.50 8.19
N LEU A 226 -25.13 5.01 7.96
CA LEU A 226 -24.58 4.85 6.62
C LEU A 226 -25.39 3.86 5.78
N PHE A 227 -25.73 2.70 6.32
CA PHE A 227 -26.50 1.71 5.56
C PHE A 227 -27.92 2.17 5.26
N ASN A 228 -28.59 2.85 6.20
CA ASN A 228 -29.91 3.41 5.93
C ASN A 228 -29.86 4.56 4.91
N GLU A 229 -28.81 5.37 4.92
CA GLU A 229 -28.57 6.37 3.87
C GLU A 229 -28.38 5.72 2.49
N ILE A 230 -27.63 4.61 2.43
CA ILE A 230 -27.46 3.84 1.19
C ILE A 230 -28.80 3.25 0.72
N LEU A 231 -29.66 2.75 1.61
CA LEU A 231 -30.97 2.22 1.25
C LEU A 231 -31.90 3.28 0.65
N VAL A 232 -31.82 4.53 1.12
CA VAL A 232 -32.65 5.65 0.63
C VAL A 232 -32.09 6.26 -0.64
N THR A 233 -30.77 6.44 -0.71
CA THR A 233 -30.11 7.16 -1.82
C THR A 233 -29.71 6.25 -2.96
N GLU A 234 -29.66 4.94 -2.73
CA GLU A 234 -29.10 3.91 -3.62
C GLU A 234 -27.64 4.18 -4.03
N GLN A 235 -26.95 5.08 -3.32
CA GLN A 235 -25.58 5.48 -3.62
C GLN A 235 -24.60 4.83 -2.64
N ILE A 236 -23.73 3.97 -3.16
CA ILE A 236 -22.66 3.37 -2.36
C ILE A 236 -21.42 4.28 -2.28
N PRO A 237 -20.66 4.23 -1.18
CA PRO A 237 -19.40 4.94 -1.08
C PRO A 237 -18.43 4.57 -2.20
N THR A 238 -17.78 5.57 -2.81
CA THR A 238 -16.79 5.36 -3.89
C THR A 238 -15.59 4.52 -3.47
N GLN A 239 -15.34 4.36 -2.18
CA GLN A 239 -14.32 3.45 -1.67
C GLN A 239 -14.70 1.98 -1.89
N TRP A 240 -16.00 1.64 -1.88
CA TRP A 240 -16.49 0.27 -2.03
C TRP A 240 -16.46 -0.22 -3.48
N THR A 241 -16.25 0.68 -4.44
CA THR A 241 -16.04 0.32 -5.86
C THR A 241 -14.62 -0.15 -6.14
N LYS A 242 -13.73 -0.12 -5.13
CA LYS A 242 -12.34 -0.58 -5.23
C LYS A 242 -12.18 -1.92 -4.53
N SER A 243 -11.56 -2.87 -5.23
CA SER A 243 -11.28 -4.22 -4.69
C SER A 243 -9.78 -4.48 -4.61
N THR A 244 -9.32 -4.94 -3.46
CA THR A 244 -7.94 -5.43 -3.28
C THR A 244 -7.85 -6.91 -3.57
N ILE A 245 -7.09 -7.26 -4.60
CA ILE A 245 -6.94 -8.64 -5.07
C ILE A 245 -5.68 -9.24 -4.43
N ILE A 246 -5.88 -10.21 -3.52
CA ILE A 246 -4.81 -11.02 -2.94
C ILE A 246 -4.82 -12.39 -3.60
N LEU A 247 -3.81 -12.69 -4.42
CA LEU A 247 -3.72 -13.98 -5.08
C LEU A 247 -3.04 -15.01 -4.16
N LEU A 248 -3.75 -16.10 -3.88
CA LEU A 248 -3.28 -17.20 -3.04
C LEU A 248 -3.12 -18.47 -3.89
N HIS A 249 -1.97 -19.14 -3.76
CA HIS A 249 -1.75 -20.42 -4.41
C HIS A 249 -2.44 -21.54 -3.63
N LYS A 250 -3.44 -22.20 -4.23
CA LYS A 250 -4.10 -23.38 -3.65
C LYS A 250 -3.07 -24.51 -3.50
N ARG A 251 -2.88 -25.03 -2.29
CA ARG A 251 -2.08 -26.26 -2.10
C ARG A 251 -2.80 -27.42 -2.78
N VAL A 252 -2.14 -28.09 -3.72
CA VAL A 252 -2.62 -29.35 -4.28
C VAL A 252 -2.21 -30.44 -3.30
N THR A 253 -3.18 -31.02 -2.60
CA THR A 253 -2.97 -32.30 -1.91
C THR A 253 -2.75 -33.35 -2.97
N LYS A 254 -1.50 -33.84 -3.11
CA LYS A 254 -1.24 -35.04 -3.90
C LYS A 254 -1.90 -36.20 -3.16
N THR A 255 -3.10 -36.61 -3.58
CA THR A 255 -3.60 -37.94 -3.28
C THR A 255 -2.57 -38.92 -3.86
N LYS A 256 -1.98 -39.74 -2.98
CA LYS A 256 -1.12 -40.85 -3.37
C LYS A 256 -1.95 -41.92 -4.06
#